data_AF-A0A2H0L183-F1
#
_entry.id   AF-A0A2H0L183-F1
#
_cell.length_a   1.000
_cell.length_b   1.000
_cell.length_c   1.000
_cell.angle_alpha   90.00
_cell.angle_beta   90.00
_cell.angle_gamma   90.00
#
_symmetry.space_group_name_H-M   'P 1'
#
loop_
_entity.id
_entity.type
_entity.pdbx_description
1 polymer ?
#
loop_
_entity_poly.entity_id
_entity_poly.type
_entity_poly.pdbx_seq_one_letter_code
_entity_poly.pdbx_strand_id
1 'polypeptide(L)'
;MKNSLTDSDKELHKKFSEYGANAKEWIGKCKLLLPHIAEKQIWKKKGFMSIYDYAAQLAGMNQRSVDDALWILRKIQDKPALLRVAEQRGINKVRPVVAIATVKNQDFWAEKASRLSRAALETYVRDLKQQENNGLDLRTGPQNKPVHSYGSGNGNSERIKPTTATYENVEMNVSAEVAETLRKLKGDKDWNEFMQELIQLKRAELQKTPAKPAPVRTNSRHIPADIKAYVLAQTGGRCAYPGCNRPYTSLHHTQRFALDHVHDPDHIVPLCTAHERLAHEGLIANEEKSPAQWQLRHGPDKNSDKFYIDSLVGTYR
;
A
#
# COMPACT_ATOMS: atom_id res chain seq x y z
N MET A 1 30.70 -16.83 16.40
CA MET A 1 29.97 -17.97 16.99
C MET A 1 28.51 -17.56 17.13
N LYS A 2 27.58 -18.17 16.39
CA LYS A 2 26.13 -17.97 16.65
C LYS A 2 25.78 -18.84 17.85
N ASN A 3 25.45 -18.21 18.98
CA ASN A 3 25.01 -18.93 20.16
C ASN A 3 23.68 -19.63 19.83
N SER A 4 23.72 -20.95 19.66
CA SER A 4 22.51 -21.74 19.45
C SER A 4 21.76 -21.82 20.77
N LEU A 5 20.48 -21.43 20.77
CA LEU A 5 19.60 -21.58 21.92
C LEU A 5 19.54 -23.06 22.35
N THR A 6 19.62 -23.31 23.66
CA THR A 6 19.39 -24.65 24.21
C THR A 6 17.92 -25.02 24.04
N ASP A 7 17.58 -26.30 24.15
CA ASP A 7 16.17 -26.72 24.04
C ASP A 7 15.30 -26.18 25.19
N SER A 8 15.91 -25.96 26.36
CA SER A 8 15.26 -25.26 27.48
C SER A 8 14.94 -23.79 27.12
N ASP A 9 15.88 -23.07 26.50
CA ASP A 9 15.68 -21.68 26.10
C ASP A 9 14.57 -21.57 25.04
N LYS A 10 14.51 -22.52 24.10
CA LYS A 10 13.45 -22.57 23.08
C LYS A 10 12.08 -22.79 23.71
N GLU A 11 11.97 -23.68 24.69
CA GLU A 11 10.71 -23.94 25.39
C GLU A 11 10.25 -22.75 26.25
N LEU A 12 11.18 -22.10 26.95
CA LEU A 12 10.88 -20.88 27.70
C LEU A 12 10.40 -19.76 26.77
N HIS A 13 11.10 -19.56 25.64
CA HIS A 13 10.72 -18.58 24.62
C HIS A 13 9.33 -18.87 24.05
N LYS A 14 9.02 -20.14 23.77
CA LYS A 14 7.71 -20.58 23.28
C LYS A 14 6.60 -20.23 24.28
N LYS A 15 6.75 -20.62 25.55
CA LYS A 15 5.77 -20.30 26.62
C LYS A 15 5.55 -18.80 26.77
N PHE A 16 6.63 -18.01 26.82
CA PHE A 16 6.54 -16.56 26.93
C PHE A 16 5.78 -15.94 25.72
N SER A 17 6.07 -16.44 24.52
CA SER A 17 5.41 -15.99 23.28
C SER A 17 3.92 -16.32 23.28
N GLU A 18 3.53 -17.51 23.75
CA GLU A 18 2.14 -17.94 23.88
C GLU A 18 1.38 -17.05 24.89
N TYR A 19 1.94 -16.81 26.07
CA TYR A 19 1.31 -15.95 27.08
C TYR A 19 1.16 -14.51 26.58
N GLY A 20 2.19 -13.98 25.91
CA GLY A 20 2.14 -12.65 25.30
C GLY A 20 1.09 -12.55 24.20
N ALA A 21 0.88 -13.61 23.40
CA ALA A 21 -0.17 -13.66 22.38
C ALA A 21 -1.56 -13.67 23.02
N ASN A 22 -1.77 -14.52 24.04
CA ASN A 22 -3.03 -14.60 24.78
C ASN A 22 -3.36 -13.27 25.45
N ALA A 23 -2.39 -12.62 26.10
CA ALA A 23 -2.59 -11.30 26.72
C ALA A 23 -3.06 -10.25 25.69
N LYS A 24 -2.46 -10.23 24.49
CA LYS A 24 -2.89 -9.33 23.40
C LYS A 24 -4.30 -9.64 22.93
N GLU A 25 -4.67 -10.91 22.82
CA GLU A 25 -6.03 -11.33 22.45
C GLU A 25 -7.06 -10.84 23.47
N TRP A 26 -6.83 -11.07 24.76
CA TRP A 26 -7.72 -10.63 25.83
C TRP A 26 -7.83 -9.10 25.90
N ILE A 27 -6.73 -8.37 25.77
CA ILE A 27 -6.75 -6.91 25.64
C ILE A 27 -7.59 -6.50 24.42
N GLY A 28 -7.49 -7.22 23.31
CA GLY A 28 -8.32 -7.03 22.12
C GLY A 28 -9.81 -7.16 22.42
N LYS A 29 -10.22 -8.21 23.15
CA LYS A 29 -11.60 -8.43 23.58
C LYS A 29 -12.08 -7.30 24.50
N CYS A 30 -11.25 -6.87 25.46
CA CYS A 30 -11.57 -5.74 26.32
C CYS A 30 -11.82 -4.44 25.52
N LYS A 31 -11.06 -4.21 24.44
CA LYS A 31 -11.25 -3.03 23.57
C LYS A 31 -12.63 -3.00 22.90
N LEU A 32 -13.13 -4.16 22.48
CA LEU A 32 -14.46 -4.29 21.86
C LEU A 32 -15.60 -3.93 22.82
N LEU A 33 -15.38 -4.07 24.13
CA LEU A 33 -16.37 -3.75 25.17
C LEU A 33 -16.38 -2.26 25.55
N LEU A 34 -15.32 -1.50 25.23
CA LEU A 34 -15.18 -0.10 25.64
C LEU A 34 -16.36 0.80 25.23
N PRO A 35 -16.94 0.72 24.02
CA PRO A 35 -18.10 1.53 23.66
C PRO A 35 -19.30 1.31 24.58
N HIS A 36 -19.62 0.05 24.89
CA HIS A 36 -20.73 -0.30 25.79
C HIS A 36 -20.44 0.10 27.23
N ILE A 37 -19.18 -0.02 27.67
CA ILE A 37 -18.73 0.44 29.00
C ILE A 37 -18.87 1.97 29.12
N ALA A 38 -18.53 2.70 28.05
CA ALA A 38 -18.65 4.15 27.98
C ALA A 38 -20.12 4.57 28.02
N GLU A 39 -20.96 3.99 27.15
CA GLU A 39 -22.39 4.27 27.05
C GLU A 39 -23.13 4.01 28.37
N LYS A 40 -22.89 2.86 29.00
CA LYS A 40 -23.54 2.49 30.27
C LYS A 40 -22.90 3.11 31.50
N GLN A 41 -21.82 3.90 31.32
CA GLN A 41 -21.00 4.50 32.36
C GLN A 41 -20.60 3.50 33.46
N ILE A 42 -20.23 2.27 33.07
CA ILE A 42 -19.93 1.19 34.03
C ILE A 42 -18.73 1.56 34.91
N TRP A 43 -17.73 2.22 34.34
CA TRP A 43 -16.56 2.71 35.06
C TRP A 43 -16.95 3.61 36.25
N LYS A 44 -17.91 4.53 36.05
CA LYS A 44 -18.41 5.42 37.10
C LYS A 44 -19.16 4.66 38.19
N LYS A 45 -20.02 3.72 37.79
CA LYS A 45 -20.77 2.85 38.72
C LYS A 45 -19.86 1.95 39.57
N LYS A 46 -18.66 1.66 39.08
CA LYS A 46 -17.63 0.90 39.79
C LYS A 46 -16.64 1.78 40.56
N GLY A 47 -16.84 3.10 40.60
CA GLY A 47 -16.04 4.03 41.39
C GLY A 47 -14.71 4.47 40.76
N PHE A 48 -14.49 4.18 39.47
CA PHE A 48 -13.30 4.67 38.76
C PHE A 48 -13.46 6.14 38.38
N MET A 49 -12.34 6.87 38.33
CA MET A 49 -12.35 8.31 38.03
C MET A 49 -12.73 8.62 36.58
N SER A 50 -12.37 7.72 35.66
CA SER A 50 -12.64 7.85 34.24
C SER A 50 -12.63 6.48 33.56
N ILE A 51 -13.07 6.44 32.30
CA ILE A 51 -12.91 5.24 31.46
C ILE A 51 -11.44 4.89 31.21
N TYR A 52 -10.54 5.89 31.23
CA TYR A 52 -9.11 5.69 31.06
C TYR A 52 -8.49 5.00 32.27
N ASP A 53 -8.83 5.48 33.46
CA ASP A 53 -8.45 4.87 34.74
C ASP A 53 -8.97 3.42 34.82
N TYR A 54 -10.26 3.21 34.50
CA TYR A 54 -10.85 1.88 34.40
C TYR A 54 -10.08 0.93 33.46
N ALA A 55 -9.77 1.39 32.24
CA ALA A 55 -9.10 0.56 31.25
C ALA A 55 -7.61 0.32 31.56
N ALA A 56 -6.94 1.30 32.18
CA ALA A 56 -5.57 1.16 32.64
C ALA A 56 -5.49 0.13 33.77
N GLN A 57 -6.35 0.24 34.79
CA GLN A 57 -6.31 -0.64 35.96
C GLN A 57 -6.75 -2.07 35.65
N LEU A 58 -7.78 -2.26 34.82
CA LEU A 58 -8.33 -3.60 34.57
C LEU A 58 -7.71 -4.32 33.37
N ALA A 59 -7.17 -3.58 32.40
CA ALA A 59 -6.69 -4.17 31.14
C ALA A 59 -5.31 -3.65 30.70
N GLY A 60 -4.63 -2.86 31.53
CA GLY A 60 -3.29 -2.33 31.23
C GLY A 60 -3.26 -1.40 30.01
N MET A 61 -4.39 -0.78 29.64
CA MET A 61 -4.47 0.07 28.45
C MET A 61 -4.01 1.49 28.73
N ASN A 62 -3.18 2.05 27.85
CA ASN A 62 -2.89 3.48 27.85
C ASN A 62 -4.02 4.31 27.22
N GLN A 63 -4.03 5.61 27.47
CA GLN A 63 -5.07 6.53 26.97
C GLN A 63 -5.24 6.45 25.44
N ARG A 64 -4.14 6.48 24.68
CA ARG A 64 -4.18 6.38 23.21
C ARG A 64 -4.89 5.10 22.74
N SER A 65 -4.64 3.98 23.40
CA SER A 65 -5.29 2.70 23.09
C SER A 65 -6.79 2.73 23.37
N VAL A 66 -7.23 3.44 24.39
CA VAL A 66 -8.65 3.65 24.70
C VAL A 66 -9.30 4.57 23.67
N ASP A 67 -8.66 5.70 23.36
CA ASP A 67 -9.14 6.66 22.35
C ASP A 67 -9.27 6.01 20.98
N ASP A 68 -8.24 5.26 20.56
CA ASP A 68 -8.24 4.54 19.29
C ASP A 68 -9.39 3.53 19.22
N ALA A 69 -9.62 2.76 20.30
CA ALA A 69 -10.71 1.79 20.36
C ALA A 69 -12.08 2.45 20.26
N LEU A 70 -12.33 3.48 21.08
CA LEU A 70 -13.60 4.21 21.07
C LEU A 70 -13.85 4.89 19.71
N TRP A 71 -12.83 5.53 19.14
CA TRP A 71 -12.95 6.20 17.85
C TRP A 71 -13.20 5.21 16.71
N ILE A 72 -12.42 4.12 16.62
CA ILE A 72 -12.58 3.08 15.58
C ILE A 72 -13.98 2.48 15.67
N LEU A 73 -14.37 2.00 16.85
CA LEU A 73 -15.64 1.27 17.03
C LEU A 73 -16.85 2.17 16.77
N ARG A 74 -16.80 3.44 17.19
CA ARG A 74 -17.83 4.42 16.83
C ARG A 74 -17.93 4.64 15.32
N LYS A 75 -16.81 4.66 14.59
CA LYS A 75 -16.81 4.87 13.13
C LYS A 75 -17.33 3.69 12.33
N ILE A 76 -17.32 2.49 12.90
CA ILE A 76 -17.79 1.27 12.24
C ILE A 76 -19.07 0.69 12.85
N GLN A 77 -19.70 1.38 13.81
CA GLN A 77 -20.90 0.89 14.50
C GLN A 77 -22.07 0.55 13.56
N ASP A 78 -22.19 1.27 12.44
CA ASP A 78 -23.18 1.11 11.37
C ASP A 78 -22.66 0.23 10.21
N LYS A 79 -21.51 -0.42 10.37
CA LYS A 79 -20.79 -1.19 9.33
C LYS A 79 -20.55 -2.62 9.82
N PRO A 80 -21.59 -3.48 9.87
CA PRO A 80 -21.50 -4.84 10.41
C PRO A 80 -20.37 -5.69 9.82
N ALA A 81 -20.03 -5.51 8.54
CA ALA A 81 -18.93 -6.26 7.93
C ALA A 81 -17.56 -5.91 8.55
N LEU A 82 -17.31 -4.63 8.84
CA LEU A 82 -16.08 -4.19 9.48
C LEU A 82 -16.04 -4.52 10.97
N LEU A 83 -17.19 -4.50 11.66
CA LEU A 83 -17.28 -4.97 13.04
C LEU A 83 -16.84 -6.43 13.16
N ARG A 84 -17.32 -7.29 12.26
CA ARG A 84 -16.92 -8.71 12.21
C ARG A 84 -15.41 -8.88 12.04
N VAL A 85 -14.78 -8.08 11.18
CA VAL A 85 -13.32 -8.10 11.01
C VAL A 85 -12.61 -7.61 12.27
N ALA A 86 -13.12 -6.57 12.92
CA ALA A 86 -12.57 -6.06 14.17
C ALA A 86 -12.66 -7.08 15.32
N GLU A 87 -13.74 -7.86 15.38
CA GLU A 87 -13.94 -8.95 16.34
C GLU A 87 -12.98 -10.11 16.09
N GLN A 88 -12.86 -10.56 14.83
CA GLN A 88 -12.07 -11.74 14.47
C GLN A 88 -10.57 -11.47 14.39
N ARG A 89 -10.17 -10.27 13.96
CA ARG A 89 -8.77 -9.92 13.64
C ARG A 89 -8.24 -8.75 14.46
N GLY A 90 -9.07 -8.13 15.29
CA GLY A 90 -8.73 -6.98 16.12
C GLY A 90 -8.98 -5.62 15.44
N ILE A 91 -9.35 -4.62 16.24
CA ILE A 91 -9.71 -3.27 15.79
C ILE A 91 -8.63 -2.57 14.94
N ASN A 92 -7.36 -2.90 15.15
CA ASN A 92 -6.24 -2.28 14.44
C ASN A 92 -6.22 -2.65 12.95
N LYS A 93 -6.85 -3.76 12.56
CA LYS A 93 -6.92 -4.18 11.15
C LYS A 93 -7.84 -3.31 10.32
N VAL A 94 -8.92 -2.82 10.90
CA VAL A 94 -9.89 -1.95 10.20
C VAL A 94 -9.52 -0.47 10.30
N ARG A 95 -8.64 -0.08 11.23
CA ARG A 95 -8.20 1.31 11.43
C ARG A 95 -7.88 2.08 10.14
N PRO A 96 -7.15 1.52 9.15
CA PRO A 96 -6.77 2.30 7.95
C PRO A 96 -7.96 2.72 7.09
N VAL A 97 -9.07 1.97 7.13
CA VAL A 97 -10.21 2.14 6.23
C VAL A 97 -11.40 2.83 6.88
N VAL A 98 -11.41 3.03 8.20
CA VAL A 98 -12.59 3.56 8.91
C VAL A 98 -13.03 4.95 8.44
N ALA A 99 -12.12 5.75 7.89
CA ALA A 99 -12.43 7.10 7.42
C ALA A 99 -13.05 7.14 6.01
N ILE A 100 -12.82 6.11 5.20
CA ILE A 100 -13.28 6.04 3.80
C ILE A 100 -14.36 4.97 3.60
N ALA A 101 -14.53 4.08 4.57
CA ALA A 101 -15.59 3.10 4.58
C ALA A 101 -16.93 3.79 4.85
N THR A 102 -17.93 3.38 4.08
CA THR A 102 -19.32 3.79 4.12
C THR A 102 -20.18 2.54 4.24
N VAL A 103 -21.47 2.69 4.55
CA VAL A 103 -22.40 1.55 4.58
C VAL A 103 -22.44 0.83 3.22
N LYS A 104 -22.27 1.56 2.11
CA LYS A 104 -22.33 1.03 0.73
C LYS A 104 -21.09 0.23 0.31
N ASN A 105 -19.91 0.55 0.82
CA ASN A 105 -18.65 -0.09 0.42
C ASN A 105 -18.00 -0.89 1.58
N GLN A 106 -18.72 -1.14 2.67
CA GLN A 106 -18.18 -1.81 3.85
C GLN A 106 -17.68 -3.23 3.55
N ASP A 107 -18.38 -3.98 2.69
CA ASP A 107 -18.04 -5.37 2.39
C ASP A 107 -16.72 -5.45 1.63
N PHE A 108 -16.52 -4.52 0.70
CA PHE A 108 -15.26 -4.35 0.00
C PHE A 108 -14.10 -4.10 0.97
N TRP A 109 -14.25 -3.13 1.88
CA TRP A 109 -13.19 -2.81 2.84
C TRP A 109 -12.97 -3.92 3.88
N ALA A 110 -14.02 -4.66 4.25
CA ALA A 110 -13.93 -5.80 5.15
C ALA A 110 -13.18 -6.97 4.51
N GLU A 111 -13.45 -7.27 3.24
CA GLU A 111 -12.69 -8.26 2.47
C GLU A 111 -11.21 -7.88 2.43
N LYS A 112 -10.88 -6.63 2.09
CA LYS A 112 -9.49 -6.16 2.02
C LYS A 112 -8.80 -6.14 3.38
N ALA A 113 -9.47 -5.71 4.44
CA ALA A 113 -8.91 -5.75 5.80
C ALA A 113 -8.65 -7.17 6.30
N SER A 114 -9.39 -8.17 5.78
CA SER A 114 -9.20 -9.57 6.11
C SER A 114 -8.01 -10.21 5.39
N ARG A 115 -7.74 -9.79 4.15
CA ARG A 115 -6.67 -10.34 3.30
C ARG A 115 -5.34 -9.61 3.43
N LEU A 116 -5.38 -8.27 3.53
CA LEU A 116 -4.18 -7.44 3.56
C LEU A 116 -3.60 -7.29 4.98
N SER A 117 -2.29 -7.09 5.03
CA SER A 117 -1.64 -6.59 6.25
C SER A 117 -2.09 -5.15 6.53
N ARG A 118 -2.00 -4.72 7.80
CA ARG A 118 -2.35 -3.34 8.16
C ARG A 118 -1.54 -2.32 7.35
N ALA A 119 -0.24 -2.54 7.19
CA ALA A 119 0.65 -1.66 6.44
C ALA A 119 0.34 -1.63 4.93
N ALA A 120 -0.06 -2.77 4.35
CA ALA A 120 -0.49 -2.82 2.96
C ALA A 120 -1.82 -2.06 2.78
N LEU A 121 -2.76 -2.20 3.73
CA LEU A 121 -4.02 -1.47 3.70
C LEU A 121 -3.83 0.05 3.89
N GLU A 122 -2.93 0.48 4.79
CA GLU A 122 -2.54 1.90 4.93
C GLU A 122 -1.93 2.45 3.63
N THR A 123 -1.07 1.67 2.97
CA THR A 123 -0.50 2.03 1.66
C THR A 123 -1.61 2.17 0.61
N TYR A 124 -2.52 1.22 0.54
CA TYR A 124 -3.62 1.23 -0.43
C TYR A 124 -4.51 2.47 -0.27
N VAL A 125 -4.90 2.79 0.97
CA VAL A 125 -5.73 3.96 1.26
C VAL A 125 -5.01 5.27 0.93
N ARG A 126 -3.71 5.37 1.25
CA ARG A 126 -2.90 6.55 0.93
C ARG A 126 -2.82 6.76 -0.58
N ASP A 127 -2.48 5.71 -1.31
CA ASP A 127 -2.23 5.79 -2.75
C ASP A 127 -3.53 6.03 -3.53
N LEU A 128 -4.67 5.48 -3.07
CA LEU A 128 -5.99 5.83 -3.61
C LEU A 128 -6.29 7.33 -3.48
N LYS A 129 -6.06 7.91 -2.29
CA LYS A 129 -6.27 9.35 -2.08
C LYS A 129 -5.36 10.19 -2.96
N GLN A 130 -4.11 9.77 -3.16
CA GLN A 130 -3.17 10.45 -4.07
C GLN A 130 -3.66 10.38 -5.52
N GLN A 131 -4.15 9.23 -5.97
CA GLN A 131 -4.71 9.07 -7.31
C GLN A 131 -5.97 9.92 -7.53
N GLU A 132 -6.89 9.97 -6.54
CA GLU A 132 -8.08 10.83 -6.58
C GLU A 132 -7.71 12.32 -6.63
N ASN A 133 -6.73 12.75 -5.84
CA ASN A 133 -6.26 14.13 -5.81
C ASN A 133 -5.60 14.57 -7.13
N ASN A 134 -4.99 13.63 -7.87
CA ASN A 134 -4.30 13.91 -9.13
C ASN A 134 -5.24 13.92 -10.35
N GLY A 135 -6.57 13.87 -10.16
CA GLY A 135 -7.55 14.03 -11.24
C GLY A 135 -7.63 12.87 -12.24
N LEU A 136 -7.07 11.69 -11.91
CA LEU A 136 -7.29 10.47 -12.69
C LEU A 136 -8.66 9.89 -12.31
N ASP A 137 -9.67 10.27 -13.10
CA ASP A 137 -11.09 9.94 -12.88
C ASP A 137 -11.32 8.42 -12.67
N LEU A 138 -11.79 8.07 -11.47
CA LEU A 138 -12.05 6.69 -11.02
C LEU A 138 -13.51 6.25 -11.23
N ARG A 139 -14.34 7.02 -11.98
CA ARG A 139 -15.79 6.76 -12.06
C ARG A 139 -16.29 5.84 -13.18
N THR A 140 -15.45 5.26 -14.04
CA THR A 140 -15.94 4.32 -15.06
C THR A 140 -15.41 2.90 -14.85
N GLY A 141 -16.16 2.12 -14.08
CA GLY A 141 -16.19 0.67 -14.28
C GLY A 141 -16.85 0.33 -15.64
N PRO A 142 -16.63 -0.87 -16.20
CA PRO A 142 -17.11 -1.21 -17.53
C PRO A 142 -18.63 -1.39 -17.51
N GLN A 143 -19.37 -0.38 -18.00
CA GLN A 143 -20.75 -0.57 -18.41
C GLN A 143 -20.80 -0.62 -19.94
N ASN A 144 -20.85 -1.84 -20.46
CA ASN A 144 -21.44 -2.11 -21.76
C ASN A 144 -22.90 -1.65 -21.72
N LYS A 145 -23.26 -0.62 -22.49
CA LYS A 145 -24.55 -0.58 -23.21
C LYS A 145 -24.41 0.15 -24.54
N PRO A 146 -25.19 -0.28 -25.56
CA PRO A 146 -24.98 0.14 -26.94
C PRO A 146 -26.00 1.19 -27.41
N VAL A 147 -25.74 1.75 -28.60
CA VAL A 147 -26.73 2.19 -29.61
C VAL A 147 -27.16 3.69 -29.68
N HIS A 148 -27.08 4.16 -30.94
CA HIS A 148 -27.79 5.22 -31.70
C HIS A 148 -27.70 6.73 -31.37
N SER A 149 -27.03 7.44 -32.30
CA SER A 149 -27.54 8.56 -33.13
C SER A 149 -28.92 9.13 -32.79
N TYR A 150 -28.99 10.44 -32.52
CA TYR A 150 -29.55 11.48 -33.41
C TYR A 150 -29.48 12.86 -32.72
N GLY A 151 -29.03 13.89 -33.46
CA GLY A 151 -29.68 15.20 -33.43
C GLY A 151 -29.12 16.32 -32.55
N SER A 152 -28.62 17.34 -33.27
CA SER A 152 -28.72 18.79 -33.00
C SER A 152 -27.77 19.45 -32.00
N GLY A 153 -26.89 20.25 -32.61
CA GLY A 153 -25.95 21.13 -31.94
C GLY A 153 -26.61 22.23 -31.11
N ASN A 154 -25.83 22.70 -30.15
CA ASN A 154 -25.68 24.14 -29.99
C ASN A 154 -24.24 24.42 -29.56
N GLY A 155 -23.56 25.24 -30.35
CA GLY A 155 -22.17 25.59 -30.13
C GLY A 155 -22.03 26.44 -28.89
N ASN A 156 -21.40 25.89 -27.85
CA ASN A 156 -20.66 26.67 -26.89
C ASN A 156 -19.22 26.16 -26.93
N SER A 157 -18.34 27.02 -27.45
CA SER A 157 -16.90 26.90 -27.27
C SER A 157 -16.62 27.05 -25.78
N GLU A 158 -16.72 25.95 -25.05
CA GLU A 158 -16.16 25.85 -23.71
C GLU A 158 -14.65 25.99 -23.87
N ARG A 159 -14.17 27.19 -23.52
CA ARG A 159 -12.75 27.43 -23.22
C ARG A 159 -12.29 26.34 -22.26
N ILE A 160 -11.57 25.37 -22.81
CA ILE A 160 -10.71 24.47 -22.04
C ILE A 160 -9.74 25.40 -21.31
N LYS A 161 -9.99 25.61 -20.01
CA LYS A 161 -9.04 26.33 -19.15
C LYS A 161 -7.77 25.48 -19.14
N PRO A 162 -6.60 26.03 -19.49
CA PRO A 162 -5.36 25.28 -19.39
C PRO A 162 -5.19 24.85 -17.94
N THR A 163 -5.02 23.55 -17.74
CA THR A 163 -4.68 22.92 -16.46
C THR A 163 -3.47 23.65 -15.88
N THR A 164 -3.66 24.35 -14.77
CA THR A 164 -2.57 24.97 -14.02
C THR A 164 -1.55 23.90 -13.66
N ALA A 165 -0.32 24.04 -14.12
CA ALA A 165 0.77 23.13 -13.78
C ALA A 165 0.89 23.06 -12.25
N THR A 166 0.78 21.85 -11.70
CA THR A 166 0.96 21.57 -10.27
C THR A 166 2.46 21.44 -9.99
N TYR A 167 3.02 22.34 -9.19
CA TYR A 167 4.42 22.27 -8.75
C TYR A 167 4.50 21.67 -7.35
N GLU A 168 5.48 20.79 -7.11
CA GLU A 168 5.83 20.28 -5.78
C GLU A 168 7.13 20.94 -5.30
N ASN A 169 7.18 21.34 -4.03
CA ASN A 169 8.40 21.89 -3.43
C ASN A 169 9.32 20.76 -2.96
N VAL A 170 10.56 20.77 -3.44
CA VAL A 170 11.63 19.86 -3.00
C VAL A 170 12.70 20.69 -2.29
N GLU A 171 12.80 20.55 -0.98
CA GLU A 171 13.84 21.20 -0.18
C GLU A 171 15.11 20.34 -0.14
N MET A 172 16.26 20.95 -0.44
CA MET A 172 17.56 20.31 -0.32
C MET A 172 18.60 21.28 0.25
N ASN A 173 19.37 20.79 1.21
CA ASN A 173 20.54 21.49 1.73
C ASN A 173 21.78 20.91 1.06
N VAL A 174 22.50 21.74 0.32
CA VAL A 174 23.75 21.39 -0.35
C VAL A 174 24.86 22.33 0.12
N SER A 175 26.12 21.94 -0.06
CA SER A 175 27.24 22.81 0.28
C SER A 175 27.24 24.07 -0.60
N ALA A 176 27.89 25.13 -0.13
CA ALA A 176 28.01 26.38 -0.89
C ALA A 176 28.63 26.16 -2.28
N GLU A 177 29.65 25.28 -2.36
CA GLU A 177 30.32 24.89 -3.61
C GLU A 177 29.37 24.21 -4.60
N VAL A 178 28.55 23.26 -4.12
CA VAL A 178 27.57 22.57 -4.96
C VAL A 178 26.50 23.56 -5.41
N ALA A 179 26.03 24.45 -4.53
CA ALA A 179 25.04 25.46 -4.89
C ALA A 179 25.57 26.42 -5.97
N GLU A 180 26.82 26.87 -5.87
CA GLU A 180 27.45 27.70 -6.89
C GLU A 180 27.59 26.96 -8.22
N THR A 181 28.04 25.70 -8.18
CA THR A 181 28.19 24.85 -9.37
C THR A 181 26.85 24.63 -10.07
N LEU A 182 25.79 24.30 -9.33
CA LEU A 182 24.46 24.11 -9.88
C LEU A 182 23.92 25.39 -10.53
N ARG A 183 24.14 26.57 -9.91
CA ARG A 183 23.75 27.86 -10.50
C ARG A 183 24.47 28.13 -11.82
N LYS A 184 25.77 27.83 -11.90
CA LYS A 184 26.56 27.95 -13.14
C LYS A 184 26.10 26.99 -14.23
N LEU A 185 25.88 25.71 -13.87
CA LEU A 185 25.45 24.67 -14.82
C LEU A 185 24.04 24.88 -15.36
N LYS A 186 23.12 25.35 -14.52
CA LYS A 186 21.76 25.72 -14.92
C LYS A 186 21.76 26.86 -15.95
N GLY A 187 22.65 27.83 -15.78
CA GLY A 187 22.65 29.05 -16.58
C GLY A 187 21.30 29.78 -16.48
N ASP A 188 20.75 30.17 -17.62
CA ASP A 188 19.52 30.97 -17.72
C ASP A 188 18.22 30.14 -17.63
N LYS A 189 18.30 28.82 -17.78
CA LYS A 189 17.13 27.90 -17.69
C LYS A 189 16.47 27.99 -16.33
N ASP A 190 15.19 27.68 -16.17
CA ASP A 190 14.65 27.52 -14.82
C ASP A 190 15.14 26.21 -14.15
N TRP A 191 14.91 26.09 -12.84
CA TRP A 191 15.35 24.91 -12.09
C TRP A 191 14.67 23.62 -12.52
N ASN A 192 13.41 23.66 -12.93
CA ASN A 192 12.68 22.49 -13.38
C ASN A 192 13.22 21.99 -14.73
N GLU A 193 13.45 22.89 -15.69
CA GLU A 193 14.09 22.53 -16.97
C GLU A 193 15.46 21.89 -16.78
N PHE A 194 16.31 22.52 -15.95
CA PHE A 194 17.65 21.98 -15.65
C PHE A 194 17.59 20.62 -14.96
N MET A 195 16.67 20.43 -14.01
CA MET A 195 16.48 19.14 -13.35
C MET A 195 15.98 18.06 -14.30
N GLN A 196 15.12 18.39 -15.28
CA GLN A 196 14.70 17.45 -16.31
C GLN A 196 15.90 16.96 -17.13
N GLU A 197 16.83 17.85 -17.49
CA GLU A 197 18.06 17.46 -18.19
C GLU A 197 18.95 16.55 -17.34
N LEU A 198 19.17 16.90 -16.06
CA LEU A 198 19.93 16.06 -15.13
C LEU A 198 19.30 14.66 -14.98
N ILE A 199 17.96 14.57 -14.92
CA ILE A 199 17.24 13.30 -14.87
C ILE A 199 17.48 12.49 -16.15
N GLN A 200 17.42 13.11 -17.32
CA GLN A 200 17.66 12.40 -18.59
C GLN A 200 19.11 11.93 -18.71
N LEU A 201 20.08 12.76 -18.31
CA LEU A 201 21.48 12.38 -18.25
C LEU A 201 21.69 11.19 -17.32
N LYS A 202 21.09 11.21 -16.12
CA LYS A 202 21.21 10.10 -15.18
C LYS A 202 20.54 8.82 -15.68
N ARG A 203 19.38 8.94 -16.34
CA ARG A 203 18.71 7.80 -16.99
C ARG A 203 19.56 7.20 -18.11
N ALA A 204 20.15 8.04 -18.97
CA ALA A 204 21.03 7.59 -20.03
C ALA A 204 22.29 6.92 -19.47
N GLU A 205 22.84 7.42 -18.36
CA GLU A 205 23.95 6.77 -17.64
C GLU A 205 23.55 5.39 -17.10
N LEU A 206 22.38 5.29 -16.45
CA LEU A 206 21.84 4.02 -15.94
C LEU A 206 21.52 3.01 -17.05
N GLN A 207 21.32 3.46 -18.29
CA GLN A 207 21.15 2.58 -19.45
C GLN A 207 22.48 2.09 -20.06
N LYS A 208 23.61 2.74 -19.75
CA LYS A 208 24.94 2.37 -20.28
C LYS A 208 25.56 1.16 -19.55
N THR A 209 25.05 0.77 -18.39
CA THR A 209 25.53 -0.39 -17.60
C THR A 209 24.45 -0.92 -16.63
N PRO A 210 24.25 -2.24 -16.50
CA PRO A 210 24.63 -3.31 -17.41
C PRO A 210 23.75 -3.31 -18.68
N ALA A 211 24.28 -3.83 -19.79
CA ALA A 211 23.47 -4.11 -20.97
C ALA A 211 22.25 -4.94 -20.56
N LYS A 212 21.08 -4.61 -21.10
CA LYS A 212 19.84 -5.31 -20.77
C LYS A 212 20.01 -6.81 -21.05
N PRO A 213 19.90 -7.68 -20.03
CA PRO A 213 20.03 -9.12 -20.22
C PRO A 213 18.88 -9.66 -21.08
N ALA A 214 19.11 -10.79 -21.76
CA ALA A 214 18.03 -11.47 -22.48
C ALA A 214 17.07 -12.15 -21.49
N PRO A 215 15.78 -12.31 -21.83
CA PRO A 215 14.86 -13.11 -21.04
C PRO A 215 15.33 -14.55 -20.88
N VAL A 216 15.18 -15.11 -19.68
CA VAL A 216 15.62 -16.49 -19.36
C VAL A 216 14.42 -17.37 -19.05
N ARG A 217 14.19 -18.41 -19.85
CA ARG A 217 13.17 -19.44 -19.59
C ARG A 217 13.76 -20.52 -18.67
N THR A 218 13.11 -20.80 -17.55
CA THR A 218 13.57 -21.79 -16.57
C THR A 218 12.45 -22.23 -15.62
N ASN A 219 12.58 -23.43 -15.05
CA ASN A 219 11.67 -23.91 -14.01
C ASN A 219 12.03 -23.37 -12.61
N SER A 220 13.24 -22.84 -12.44
CA SER A 220 13.69 -22.28 -11.17
C SER A 220 13.06 -20.91 -10.93
N ARG A 221 12.51 -20.68 -9.74
CA ARG A 221 12.01 -19.34 -9.33
C ARG A 221 13.12 -18.34 -9.02
N HIS A 222 14.36 -18.81 -8.94
CA HIS A 222 15.49 -17.96 -8.61
C HIS A 222 15.84 -17.04 -9.79
N ILE A 223 15.62 -15.74 -9.61
CA ILE A 223 15.92 -14.73 -10.63
C ILE A 223 17.45 -14.63 -10.82
N PRO A 224 17.96 -14.78 -12.06
CA PRO A 224 19.38 -14.60 -12.39
C PRO A 224 19.98 -13.28 -11.86
N ALA A 225 21.26 -13.33 -11.46
CA ALA A 225 21.93 -12.23 -10.79
C ALA A 225 22.08 -10.97 -11.67
N ASP A 226 22.29 -11.16 -12.96
CA ASP A 226 22.38 -10.10 -13.98
C ASP A 226 21.04 -9.40 -14.20
N ILE A 227 19.93 -10.14 -14.32
CA ILE A 227 18.57 -9.59 -14.38
C ILE A 227 18.27 -8.82 -13.10
N LYS A 228 18.59 -9.38 -11.94
CA LYS A 228 18.42 -8.70 -10.65
C LYS A 228 19.22 -7.39 -10.58
N ALA A 229 20.49 -7.40 -11.00
CA ALA A 229 21.32 -6.21 -11.00
C ALA A 229 20.75 -5.12 -11.93
N TYR A 230 20.31 -5.52 -13.13
CA TYR A 230 19.70 -4.62 -14.12
C TYR A 230 18.44 -3.93 -13.59
N VAL A 231 17.46 -4.68 -13.07
CA VAL A 231 16.19 -4.08 -12.59
C VAL A 231 16.39 -3.20 -11.35
N LEU A 232 17.34 -3.53 -10.48
CA LEU A 232 17.63 -2.72 -9.28
C LEU A 232 18.37 -1.42 -9.60
N ALA A 233 19.21 -1.41 -10.65
CA ALA A 233 19.90 -0.20 -11.10
C ALA A 233 18.90 0.88 -11.56
N GLN A 234 17.80 0.48 -12.19
CA GLN A 234 16.78 1.40 -12.70
C GLN A 234 16.05 2.20 -11.61
N THR A 235 15.90 1.63 -10.40
CA THR A 235 15.18 2.26 -9.29
C THR A 235 16.09 2.66 -8.13
N GLY A 236 17.41 2.44 -8.25
CA GLY A 236 18.35 2.63 -7.15
C GLY A 236 18.02 1.77 -5.93
N GLY A 237 17.49 0.57 -6.14
CA GLY A 237 17.05 -0.32 -5.05
C GLY A 237 15.82 0.19 -4.28
N ARG A 238 14.94 0.97 -4.92
CA ARG A 238 13.68 1.42 -4.34
C ARG A 238 12.48 0.76 -5.02
N CYS A 239 11.32 0.87 -4.37
CA CYS A 239 10.05 0.46 -4.94
C CYS A 239 9.79 1.20 -6.26
N ALA A 240 9.42 0.47 -7.30
CA ALA A 240 9.09 1.02 -8.62
C ALA A 240 7.70 1.66 -8.69
N TYR A 241 6.83 1.42 -7.70
CA TYR A 241 5.48 1.97 -7.69
C TYR A 241 5.53 3.52 -7.69
N PRO A 242 4.73 4.21 -8.53
CA PRO A 242 4.76 5.68 -8.63
C PRO A 242 4.66 6.39 -7.28
N GLY A 243 5.57 7.34 -7.04
CA GLY A 243 5.60 8.12 -5.80
C GLY A 243 6.08 7.37 -4.54
N CYS A 244 6.51 6.10 -4.65
CA CYS A 244 6.99 5.32 -3.52
C CYS A 244 8.52 5.32 -3.39
N ASN A 245 9.05 5.87 -2.29
CA ASN A 245 10.49 5.90 -2.04
C ASN A 245 11.00 4.83 -1.06
N ARG A 246 10.16 3.84 -0.70
CA ARG A 246 10.55 2.76 0.23
C ARG A 246 11.59 1.83 -0.41
N PRO A 247 12.49 1.22 0.38
CA PRO A 247 13.38 0.17 -0.13
C PRO A 247 12.58 -0.99 -0.70
N TYR A 248 13.10 -1.62 -1.75
CA TYR A 248 12.51 -2.85 -2.27
C TYR A 248 12.67 -4.00 -1.26
N THR A 249 11.74 -4.94 -1.30
CA THR A 249 11.80 -6.19 -0.52
C THR A 249 11.61 -7.42 -1.38
N SER A 250 11.07 -7.25 -2.58
CA SER A 250 10.80 -8.31 -3.54
C SER A 250 11.02 -7.82 -4.96
N LEU A 251 11.37 -8.75 -5.84
CA LEU A 251 11.32 -8.57 -7.28
C LEU A 251 10.02 -9.21 -7.75
N HIS A 252 9.09 -8.38 -8.19
CA HIS A 252 7.76 -8.76 -8.61
C HIS A 252 7.74 -9.04 -10.10
N HIS A 253 7.23 -10.19 -10.50
CA HIS A 253 6.96 -10.45 -11.91
C HIS A 253 5.58 -9.92 -12.29
N THR A 254 5.53 -8.97 -13.22
CA THR A 254 4.28 -8.40 -13.73
C THR A 254 3.52 -9.47 -14.52
N GLN A 255 4.23 -10.26 -15.34
CA GLN A 255 3.78 -11.55 -15.86
C GLN A 255 4.08 -12.64 -14.84
N ARG A 256 3.06 -13.35 -14.35
CA ARG A 256 3.29 -14.31 -13.26
C ARG A 256 4.18 -15.44 -13.76
N PHE A 257 5.34 -15.62 -13.12
CA PHE A 257 6.30 -16.68 -13.43
C PHE A 257 5.66 -18.09 -13.51
N ALA A 258 4.60 -18.34 -12.73
CA ALA A 258 3.87 -19.61 -12.75
C ALA A 258 3.10 -19.87 -14.06
N LEU A 259 2.90 -18.86 -14.91
CA LEU A 259 2.22 -18.98 -16.21
C LEU A 259 3.22 -19.21 -17.35
N ASP A 260 4.32 -18.46 -17.37
CA ASP A 260 5.23 -18.42 -18.52
C ASP A 260 6.57 -19.16 -18.29
N HIS A 261 6.99 -19.32 -17.04
CA HIS A 261 8.32 -19.79 -16.63
C HIS A 261 9.46 -18.95 -17.21
N VAL A 262 9.27 -17.62 -17.30
CA VAL A 262 10.26 -16.69 -17.86
C VAL A 262 10.67 -15.62 -16.83
N HIS A 263 11.98 -15.39 -16.75
CA HIS A 263 12.55 -14.19 -16.13
C HIS A 263 12.86 -13.17 -17.22
N ASP A 264 11.91 -12.29 -17.51
CA ASP A 264 12.10 -11.18 -18.45
C ASP A 264 12.42 -9.90 -17.66
N PRO A 265 13.57 -9.23 -17.89
CA PRO A 265 13.90 -7.98 -17.21
C PRO A 265 12.89 -6.84 -17.43
N ASP A 266 12.09 -6.86 -18.51
CA ASP A 266 11.02 -5.85 -18.72
C ASP A 266 9.77 -6.12 -17.88
N HIS A 267 9.58 -7.39 -17.48
CA HIS A 267 8.42 -7.84 -16.70
C HIS A 267 8.79 -8.15 -15.25
N ILE A 268 9.95 -7.68 -14.77
CA ILE A 268 10.37 -7.80 -13.38
C ILE A 268 10.64 -6.41 -12.80
N VAL A 269 9.97 -6.10 -11.70
CA VAL A 269 10.03 -4.78 -11.06
C VAL A 269 10.26 -4.89 -9.55
N PRO A 270 11.18 -4.10 -8.98
CA PRO A 270 11.40 -4.11 -7.54
C PRO A 270 10.25 -3.43 -6.81
N LEU A 271 9.62 -4.11 -5.84
CA LEU A 271 8.54 -3.56 -5.01
C LEU A 271 8.85 -3.70 -3.52
N CYS A 272 8.31 -2.79 -2.72
CA CYS A 272 8.23 -2.99 -1.28
C CYS A 272 7.09 -3.97 -0.95
N THR A 273 7.09 -4.55 0.26
CA THR A 273 6.13 -5.58 0.66
C THR A 273 4.69 -5.09 0.51
N ALA A 274 4.40 -3.85 0.85
CA ALA A 274 3.05 -3.32 0.71
C ALA A 274 2.58 -3.31 -0.75
N HIS A 275 3.41 -2.80 -1.68
CA HIS A 275 3.06 -2.72 -3.10
C HIS A 275 3.03 -4.09 -3.79
N GLU A 276 3.93 -5.02 -3.41
CA GLU A 276 3.85 -6.43 -3.85
C GLU A 276 2.52 -7.05 -3.44
N ARG A 277 2.06 -6.82 -2.21
CA ARG A 277 0.75 -7.34 -1.76
C ARG A 277 -0.42 -6.75 -2.52
N LEU A 278 -0.38 -5.46 -2.89
CA LEU A 278 -1.42 -4.87 -3.72
C LEU A 278 -1.43 -5.47 -5.13
N ALA A 279 -0.26 -5.73 -5.70
CA ALA A 279 -0.13 -6.39 -7.00
C ALA A 279 -0.73 -7.81 -6.99
N HIS A 280 -0.36 -8.64 -6.00
CA HIS A 280 -0.90 -10.00 -5.86
C HIS A 280 -2.37 -10.05 -5.43
N GLU A 281 -2.92 -8.97 -4.89
CA GLU A 281 -4.38 -8.84 -4.68
C GLU A 281 -5.12 -8.35 -5.95
N GLY A 282 -4.41 -8.19 -7.06
CA GLY A 282 -4.93 -7.71 -8.35
C GLY A 282 -5.41 -6.26 -8.30
N LEU A 283 -4.93 -5.47 -7.34
CA LEU A 283 -5.38 -4.08 -7.11
C LEU A 283 -4.61 -3.06 -7.96
N ILE A 284 -3.63 -3.52 -8.74
CA ILE A 284 -2.86 -2.68 -9.66
C ILE A 284 -3.31 -2.97 -11.10
N ALA A 285 -3.72 -1.92 -11.81
CA ALA A 285 -4.00 -1.94 -13.23
C ALA A 285 -2.76 -1.65 -14.05
N ASN A 286 -2.75 -2.15 -15.29
CA ASN A 286 -1.66 -1.99 -16.24
C ASN A 286 -0.30 -2.51 -15.74
N GLU A 287 -0.27 -3.57 -14.92
CA GLU A 287 0.99 -4.15 -14.41
C GLU A 287 1.99 -4.48 -15.53
N GLU A 288 1.50 -4.85 -16.73
CA GLU A 288 2.32 -5.15 -17.92
C GLU A 288 2.94 -3.93 -18.60
N LYS A 289 2.49 -2.73 -18.25
CA LYS A 289 3.04 -1.48 -18.76
C LYS A 289 4.11 -0.96 -17.81
N SER A 290 4.77 0.12 -18.22
CA SER A 290 5.70 0.84 -17.36
C SER A 290 5.04 1.24 -16.03
N PRO A 291 5.76 1.21 -14.89
CA PRO A 291 5.19 1.57 -13.58
C PRO A 291 4.50 2.93 -13.55
N ALA A 292 4.96 3.88 -14.37
CA ALA A 292 4.35 5.21 -14.49
C ALA A 292 2.89 5.17 -14.98
N GLN A 293 2.45 4.08 -15.60
CA GLN A 293 1.09 3.89 -16.13
C GLN A 293 0.23 3.01 -15.21
N TRP A 294 0.76 2.58 -14.07
CA TRP A 294 0.03 1.78 -13.11
C TRP A 294 -1.02 2.63 -12.38
N GLN A 295 -2.18 2.03 -12.15
CA GLN A 295 -3.30 2.69 -11.47
C GLN A 295 -3.91 1.74 -10.44
N LEU A 296 -4.35 2.27 -9.31
CA LEU A 296 -5.14 1.48 -8.37
C LEU A 296 -6.57 1.31 -8.90
N ARG A 297 -7.10 0.12 -8.68
CA ARG A 297 -8.49 -0.23 -8.96
C ARG A 297 -9.20 -0.70 -7.69
N HIS A 298 -10.50 -0.45 -7.61
CA HIS A 298 -11.35 -0.85 -6.48
C HIS A 298 -11.64 -2.36 -6.40
N GLY A 299 -11.01 -3.19 -7.23
CA GLY A 299 -11.20 -4.64 -7.18
C GLY A 299 -10.39 -5.35 -8.24
N PRO A 300 -9.99 -6.61 -8.02
CA PRO A 300 -9.25 -7.37 -9.01
C PRO A 300 -10.10 -7.68 -10.25
N ASP A 301 -9.42 -7.82 -11.38
CA ASP A 301 -10.04 -8.43 -12.56
C ASP A 301 -10.14 -9.95 -12.38
N LYS A 302 -11.31 -10.40 -11.96
CA LYS A 302 -11.59 -11.81 -11.66
C LYS A 302 -11.54 -12.72 -12.89
N ASN A 303 -11.57 -12.15 -14.09
CA ASN A 303 -11.50 -12.89 -15.35
C ASN A 303 -10.06 -13.07 -15.83
N SER A 304 -9.07 -12.49 -15.14
CA SER A 304 -7.67 -12.62 -15.54
C SER A 304 -7.04 -13.91 -15.00
N ASP A 305 -6.21 -14.55 -15.82
CA ASP A 305 -5.43 -15.73 -15.40
C ASP A 305 -4.55 -15.42 -14.18
N LYS A 306 -4.06 -14.19 -14.09
CA LYS A 306 -3.29 -13.70 -12.94
C LYS A 306 -4.08 -13.80 -11.64
N PHE A 307 -5.34 -13.37 -11.65
CA PHE A 307 -6.18 -13.43 -10.47
C PHE A 307 -6.38 -14.88 -9.98
N TYR A 308 -6.56 -15.82 -10.92
CA TYR A 308 -6.70 -17.23 -10.57
C TYR A 308 -5.43 -17.78 -9.92
N ILE A 309 -4.27 -17.54 -10.53
CA ILE A 309 -2.97 -17.98 -9.99
C ILE A 309 -2.68 -17.34 -8.63
N ASP A 310 -2.87 -16.02 -8.49
CA ASP A 310 -2.63 -15.33 -7.23
C ASP A 310 -3.60 -15.82 -6.14
N SER A 311 -4.85 -16.16 -6.49
CA SER A 311 -5.80 -16.74 -5.55
C SER A 311 -5.37 -18.13 -5.08
N LEU A 312 -4.87 -18.97 -5.98
CA LEU A 312 -4.33 -20.30 -5.65
C LEU A 312 -3.09 -20.18 -4.77
N VAL A 313 -2.12 -19.33 -5.13
CA VAL A 313 -0.91 -19.13 -4.32
C VAL A 313 -1.27 -18.58 -2.94
N GLY A 314 -2.26 -17.69 -2.86
CA GLY A 314 -2.79 -17.15 -1.61
C GLY A 314 -3.40 -18.21 -0.69
N THR A 315 -4.02 -19.26 -1.21
CA THR A 315 -4.57 -20.35 -0.36
C THR A 315 -3.50 -21.20 0.33
N TYR A 316 -2.25 -21.19 -0.15
CA TYR A 316 -1.13 -21.97 0.41
C TYR A 316 -0.09 -21.11 1.15
N ARG A 317 -0.35 -19.82 1.36
CA ARG A 317 0.50 -18.89 2.13
C ARG A 317 -0.02 -18.71 3.55
#